data_AF-A0A7X7QF47-F1
#
_entry.id   AF-A0A7X7QF47-F1
#
_cell.length_a   1.000
_cell.length_b   1.000
_cell.length_c   1.000
_cell.angle_alpha   90.00
_cell.angle_beta   90.00
_cell.angle_gamma   90.00
#
_symmetry.space_group_name_H-M   'P 1'
#
loop_
_entity.id
_entity.type
_entity.pdbx_description
1 polymer ?
#
loop_
_entity_poly.entity_id
_entity_poly.type
_entity_poly.pdbx_seq_one_letter_code
_entity_poly.pdbx_strand_id
1 'polypeptide(L)'
;MITWDFDTLAELERLGGSIHQDDDPPLDAEGDANEQARVARYLELLDAAGEDDAARTDETVARAILRSLHPIDDYGIYQAAYGALETLDPETLVRALAAELPAWLAERGVHDAIEGAVAPLVWSDGGTDRLVEAARDWDEKQRATVRAAAEKWSRDDEAFDGLLRALGGALPPSGTDPIPEDWPQDWRAAALDFRATGRVSTAWPDERNFASNFDRVLAIMQLGHGSRWRDVPDLLNPLLVRRRKELPAFARALADLPVARRARILAAVERARPAAAAVLREHLEAVQD
;
A
#
# COMPACT_ATOMS: atom_id res chain seq x y z
N MET A 1 31.87 11.33 -14.11
CA MET A 1 30.83 12.34 -14.28
C MET A 1 29.91 11.81 -15.36
N ILE A 2 28.70 11.40 -14.97
CA ILE A 2 27.68 10.92 -15.90
C ILE A 2 27.12 12.13 -16.65
N THR A 3 26.78 11.94 -17.93
CA THR A 3 26.09 12.96 -18.73
C THR A 3 24.65 12.51 -18.90
N TRP A 4 23.69 13.35 -18.54
CA TRP A 4 22.26 13.05 -18.60
C TRP A 4 21.69 13.32 -20.00
N ASP A 5 22.17 12.58 -20.98
CA ASP A 5 21.65 12.63 -22.35
C ASP A 5 20.52 11.59 -22.57
N PHE A 6 19.91 11.65 -23.76
CA PHE A 6 18.79 10.77 -24.12
C PHE A 6 19.15 9.28 -23.98
N ASP A 7 20.36 8.88 -24.37
CA ASP A 7 20.78 7.49 -24.33
C ASP A 7 20.96 7.01 -22.88
N THR A 8 21.48 7.86 -22.01
CA THR A 8 21.63 7.55 -20.58
C THR A 8 20.29 7.46 -19.86
N LEU A 9 19.33 8.34 -20.18
CA LEU A 9 17.98 8.29 -19.61
C LEU A 9 17.22 7.04 -20.09
N ALA A 10 17.33 6.69 -21.37
CA ALA A 10 16.76 5.47 -21.91
C ALA A 10 17.44 4.20 -21.35
N GLU A 11 18.75 4.26 -21.07
CA GLU A 11 19.47 3.20 -20.37
C GLU A 11 18.89 2.97 -18.97
N LEU A 12 18.70 4.04 -18.19
CA LEU A 12 18.13 3.97 -16.84
C LEU A 12 16.74 3.30 -16.84
N GLU A 13 15.83 3.77 -17.69
CA GLU A 13 14.49 3.18 -17.82
C GLU A 13 14.55 1.69 -18.16
N ARG A 14 15.35 1.33 -19.16
CA ARG A 14 15.49 -0.06 -19.62
C ARG A 14 16.05 -0.96 -18.52
N LEU A 15 17.04 -0.50 -17.76
CA LEU A 15 17.66 -1.28 -16.70
C LEU A 15 16.66 -1.59 -15.59
N GLY A 16 15.95 -0.57 -15.08
CA GLY A 16 14.94 -0.74 -14.03
C GLY A 16 13.77 -1.63 -14.44
N GLY A 17 13.44 -1.68 -15.74
CA GLY A 17 12.41 -2.56 -16.29
C GLY A 17 12.85 -3.97 -16.67
N SER A 18 14.12 -4.32 -16.48
CA SER A 18 14.70 -5.63 -16.85
C SER A 18 15.20 -6.44 -15.66
N ILE A 19 14.81 -6.06 -14.44
CA ILE A 19 15.19 -6.74 -13.20
C ILE A 19 14.49 -8.10 -13.14
N HIS A 20 15.29 -9.15 -12.93
CA HIS A 20 14.80 -10.53 -12.82
C HIS A 20 13.94 -10.74 -11.56
N GLN A 21 12.88 -11.53 -11.66
CA GLN A 21 11.95 -11.81 -10.55
C GLN A 21 12.03 -13.26 -10.07
N ASP A 22 11.60 -13.51 -8.83
CA ASP A 22 11.62 -14.85 -8.24
C ASP A 22 10.74 -15.87 -8.99
N ASP A 23 9.74 -15.41 -9.74
CA ASP A 23 8.84 -16.24 -10.55
C ASP A 23 9.32 -16.45 -12.00
N ASP A 24 10.38 -15.75 -12.42
CA ASP A 24 11.01 -15.96 -13.72
C ASP A 24 11.78 -17.30 -13.76
N PRO A 25 12.05 -17.85 -14.96
CA PRO A 25 12.90 -19.03 -15.10
C PRO A 25 14.30 -18.79 -14.50
N PRO A 26 14.84 -19.73 -13.70
CA PRO A 26 16.15 -19.55 -13.09
C PRO A 26 17.23 -19.23 -14.12
N LEU A 27 18.04 -18.23 -13.81
CA LEU A 27 19.21 -17.89 -14.60
C LEU A 27 20.29 -18.96 -14.46
N ASP A 28 21.07 -19.15 -15.53
CA ASP A 28 22.34 -19.84 -15.42
C ASP A 28 23.44 -18.89 -14.90
N ALA A 29 24.65 -19.40 -14.69
CA ALA A 29 25.75 -18.60 -14.13
C ALA A 29 26.12 -17.38 -15.00
N GLU A 30 25.90 -17.43 -16.31
CA GLU A 30 26.13 -16.29 -17.21
C GLU A 30 25.00 -15.25 -17.09
N GLY A 31 23.76 -15.73 -17.02
CA GLY A 31 22.58 -14.91 -16.75
C GLY A 31 22.69 -14.17 -15.42
N ASP A 32 23.08 -14.86 -14.35
CA ASP A 32 23.30 -14.28 -13.02
C ASP A 32 24.36 -13.17 -13.05
N ALA A 33 25.51 -13.43 -13.69
CA ALA A 33 26.59 -12.45 -13.79
C ALA A 33 26.15 -11.21 -14.59
N ASN A 34 25.39 -11.42 -15.67
CA ASN A 34 24.83 -10.34 -16.48
C ASN A 34 23.78 -9.52 -15.72
N GLU A 35 22.93 -10.18 -14.92
CA GLU A 35 21.95 -9.50 -14.06
C GLU A 35 22.65 -8.65 -13.00
N GLN A 36 23.64 -9.20 -12.30
CA GLN A 36 24.43 -8.45 -11.33
C GLN A 36 25.09 -7.20 -11.95
N ALA A 37 25.63 -7.31 -13.16
CA ALA A 37 26.22 -6.18 -13.87
C ALA A 37 25.17 -5.12 -14.25
N ARG A 38 23.98 -5.54 -14.70
CA ARG A 38 22.87 -4.63 -15.00
C ARG A 38 22.38 -3.89 -13.76
N VAL A 39 22.15 -4.62 -12.66
CA VAL A 39 21.72 -4.03 -11.38
C VAL A 39 22.79 -3.07 -10.85
N ALA A 40 24.07 -3.46 -10.89
CA ALA A 40 25.16 -2.55 -10.49
C ALA A 40 25.18 -1.26 -11.32
N ARG A 41 24.97 -1.36 -12.64
CA ARG A 41 24.87 -0.19 -13.52
C ARG A 41 23.65 0.68 -13.21
N TYR A 42 22.50 0.06 -12.93
CA TYR A 42 21.29 0.76 -12.52
C TYR A 42 21.51 1.58 -11.24
N LEU A 43 22.10 0.96 -10.22
CA LEU A 43 22.42 1.60 -8.95
C LEU A 43 23.44 2.74 -9.14
N GLU A 44 24.48 2.54 -9.96
CA GLU A 44 25.46 3.59 -10.29
C GLU A 44 24.79 4.84 -10.89
N LEU A 45 23.82 4.66 -11.80
CA LEU A 45 23.08 5.76 -12.39
C LEU A 45 22.22 6.47 -11.33
N LEU A 46 21.51 5.73 -10.49
CA LEU A 46 20.67 6.31 -9.43
C LEU A 46 21.49 7.08 -8.39
N ASP A 47 22.62 6.53 -7.94
CA ASP A 47 23.54 7.20 -7.02
C ASP A 47 24.06 8.51 -7.63
N ALA A 48 24.45 8.48 -8.91
CA ALA A 48 24.92 9.67 -9.60
C ALA A 48 23.81 10.73 -9.77
N ALA A 49 22.58 10.33 -10.05
CA ALA A 49 21.44 11.26 -10.10
C ALA A 49 21.20 11.89 -8.73
N GLY A 50 21.37 11.09 -7.68
CA GLY A 50 21.26 11.53 -6.29
C GLY A 50 22.36 12.47 -5.83
N GLU A 51 23.55 12.45 -6.45
CA GLU A 51 24.70 13.28 -6.08
C GLU A 51 24.89 14.53 -6.95
N ASP A 52 24.37 14.53 -8.18
CA ASP A 52 24.57 15.59 -9.17
C ASP A 52 23.53 16.73 -9.02
N ASP A 53 24.00 17.92 -8.66
CA ASP A 53 23.16 19.11 -8.51
C ASP A 53 22.40 19.49 -9.78
N ALA A 54 22.96 19.23 -10.97
CA ALA A 54 22.24 19.47 -12.22
C ALA A 54 21.07 18.50 -12.38
N ALA A 55 21.30 17.21 -12.10
CA ALA A 55 20.29 16.17 -12.15
C ALA A 55 19.12 16.42 -11.18
N ARG A 56 19.42 16.89 -9.97
CA ARG A 56 18.42 17.18 -8.93
C ARG A 56 17.38 18.25 -9.32
N THR A 57 17.71 19.09 -10.30
CA THR A 57 16.82 20.14 -10.80
C THR A 57 16.30 19.86 -12.22
N ASP A 58 16.67 18.72 -12.81
CA ASP A 58 16.27 18.33 -14.16
C ASP A 58 15.04 17.42 -14.13
N GLU A 59 13.94 17.93 -14.68
CA GLU A 59 12.68 17.18 -14.79
C GLU A 59 12.82 15.93 -15.67
N THR A 60 13.68 15.94 -16.69
CA THR A 60 13.86 14.78 -17.57
C THR A 60 14.52 13.61 -16.85
N VAL A 61 15.47 13.90 -15.96
CA VAL A 61 16.08 12.89 -15.07
C VAL A 61 15.04 12.33 -14.11
N ALA A 62 14.28 13.21 -13.44
CA ALA A 62 13.23 12.80 -12.51
C ALA A 62 12.18 11.89 -13.18
N ARG A 63 11.76 12.23 -14.40
CA ARG A 63 10.82 11.43 -15.19
C ARG A 63 11.41 10.07 -15.57
N ALA A 64 12.68 10.00 -15.95
CA ALA A 64 13.36 8.73 -16.26
C ALA A 64 13.47 7.82 -15.03
N ILE A 65 13.75 8.37 -13.84
CA ILE A 65 13.75 7.60 -12.58
C ILE A 65 12.34 7.05 -12.30
N LEU A 66 11.29 7.86 -12.45
CA LEU A 66 9.91 7.37 -12.28
C LEU A 66 9.55 6.27 -13.29
N ARG A 67 10.03 6.40 -14.53
CA ARG A 67 9.78 5.42 -15.60
C ARG A 67 10.60 4.16 -15.47
N SER A 68 11.74 4.18 -14.77
CA SER A 68 12.51 2.99 -14.43
C SER A 68 11.87 2.15 -13.31
N LEU A 69 10.80 2.64 -12.67
CA LEU A 69 10.01 1.86 -11.73
C LEU A 69 9.03 0.94 -12.48
N HIS A 70 9.02 -0.32 -12.09
CA HIS A 70 8.17 -1.38 -12.64
C HIS A 70 7.44 -2.12 -11.53
N PRO A 71 6.30 -2.77 -11.82
CA PRO A 71 5.54 -3.53 -10.82
C PRO A 71 6.25 -4.86 -10.52
N ILE A 72 7.29 -4.80 -9.69
CA ILE A 72 8.07 -5.95 -9.20
C ILE A 72 7.97 -6.06 -7.68
N ASP A 73 8.01 -7.29 -7.15
CA ASP A 73 7.80 -7.57 -5.73
C ASP A 73 9.09 -7.39 -4.87
N ASP A 74 10.20 -6.95 -5.48
CA ASP A 74 11.46 -6.67 -4.78
C ASP A 74 11.59 -5.20 -4.37
N TYR A 75 11.26 -4.92 -3.10
CA TYR A 75 11.36 -3.59 -2.52
C TYR A 75 12.81 -3.09 -2.40
N GLY A 76 13.81 -3.98 -2.32
CA GLY A 76 15.20 -3.63 -2.03
C GLY A 76 15.87 -2.80 -3.13
N ILE A 77 15.63 -3.16 -4.39
CA ILE A 77 16.29 -2.51 -5.54
C ILE A 77 15.77 -1.09 -5.75
N TYR A 78 14.48 -0.83 -5.50
CA TYR A 78 13.92 0.51 -5.63
C TYR A 78 14.16 1.44 -4.45
N GLN A 79 14.74 0.97 -3.33
CA GLN A 79 15.20 1.87 -2.27
C GLN A 79 16.19 2.91 -2.79
N ALA A 80 17.09 2.53 -3.71
CA ALA A 80 18.01 3.48 -4.34
C ALA A 80 17.26 4.49 -5.23
N ALA A 81 16.22 4.04 -5.95
CA ALA A 81 15.42 4.92 -6.79
C ALA A 81 14.63 5.94 -5.95
N TYR A 82 14.01 5.49 -4.86
CA TYR A 82 13.34 6.38 -3.91
C TYR A 82 14.32 7.35 -3.26
N GLY A 83 15.49 6.87 -2.85
CA GLY A 83 16.56 7.73 -2.33
C GLY A 83 16.97 8.82 -3.33
N ALA A 84 17.15 8.47 -4.60
CA ALA A 84 17.44 9.45 -5.66
C ALA A 84 16.30 10.45 -5.83
N LEU A 85 15.04 10.00 -5.86
CA LEU A 85 13.86 10.87 -5.95
C LEU A 85 13.74 11.83 -4.75
N GLU A 86 14.09 11.38 -3.54
CA GLU A 86 14.08 12.21 -2.32
C GLU A 86 15.13 13.32 -2.34
N THR A 87 16.20 13.19 -3.12
CA THR A 87 17.22 14.25 -3.26
C THR A 87 16.84 15.33 -4.27
N LEU A 88 15.82 15.10 -5.10
CA LEU A 88 15.37 16.05 -6.11
C LEU A 88 14.82 17.32 -5.45
N ASP A 89 14.91 18.43 -6.18
CA ASP A 89 14.13 19.61 -5.82
C ASP A 89 12.63 19.26 -5.78
N PRO A 90 11.88 19.65 -4.72
CA PRO A 90 10.48 19.27 -4.58
C PRO A 90 9.59 19.67 -5.77
N GLU A 91 9.85 20.83 -6.39
CA GLU A 91 9.05 21.27 -7.54
C GLU A 91 9.38 20.45 -8.79
N THR A 92 10.62 19.99 -8.93
CA THR A 92 11.02 19.06 -9.99
C THR A 92 10.32 17.71 -9.85
N LEU A 93 10.30 17.15 -8.64
CA LEU A 93 9.57 15.89 -8.38
C LEU A 93 8.06 16.05 -8.62
N VAL A 94 7.46 17.16 -8.18
CA VAL A 94 6.04 17.48 -8.42
C VAL A 94 5.73 17.52 -9.91
N ARG A 95 6.53 18.23 -10.72
CA ARG A 95 6.32 18.30 -12.18
C ARG A 95 6.48 16.94 -12.84
N ALA A 96 7.49 16.18 -12.45
CA ALA A 96 7.73 14.84 -12.99
C ALA A 96 6.58 13.88 -12.66
N LEU A 97 6.10 13.86 -11.41
CA LEU A 97 4.94 13.07 -11.01
C LEU A 97 3.66 13.54 -11.72
N ALA A 98 3.44 14.84 -11.85
CA ALA A 98 2.30 15.37 -12.59
C ALA A 98 2.32 14.90 -14.06
N ALA A 99 3.49 14.82 -14.69
CA ALA A 99 3.62 14.32 -16.06
C ALA A 99 3.44 12.79 -16.17
N GLU A 100 4.08 12.02 -15.28
CA GLU A 100 4.24 10.58 -15.48
C GLU A 100 3.20 9.73 -14.77
N LEU A 101 2.71 10.16 -13.60
CA LEU A 101 1.87 9.32 -12.75
C LEU A 101 0.62 8.77 -13.47
N PRO A 102 -0.16 9.56 -14.23
CA PRO A 102 -1.33 9.03 -14.92
C PRO A 102 -0.98 7.97 -15.97
N ALA A 103 0.08 8.20 -16.73
CA ALA A 103 0.51 7.29 -17.80
C ALA A 103 1.12 6.00 -17.22
N TRP A 104 1.94 6.13 -16.17
CA TRP A 104 2.51 5.00 -15.44
C TRP A 104 1.39 4.08 -14.93
N LEU A 105 0.39 4.65 -14.23
CA LEU A 105 -0.76 3.90 -13.70
C LEU A 105 -1.63 3.29 -14.80
N ALA A 106 -1.80 3.97 -15.93
CA ALA A 106 -2.58 3.46 -17.05
C ALA A 106 -1.88 2.27 -17.75
N GLU A 107 -0.55 2.27 -17.80
CA GLU A 107 0.25 1.21 -18.44
C GLU A 107 0.50 0.02 -17.51
N ARG A 108 0.78 0.27 -16.22
CA ARG A 108 1.30 -0.72 -15.26
C ARG A 108 0.30 -1.09 -14.15
N GLY A 109 -0.81 -0.37 -14.02
CA GLY A 109 -1.78 -0.57 -12.94
C GLY A 109 -1.32 0.04 -11.62
N VAL A 110 -2.01 -0.29 -10.52
CA VAL A 110 -1.72 0.26 -9.19
C VAL A 110 -0.79 -0.67 -8.42
N HIS A 111 0.41 -0.20 -8.10
CA HIS A 111 1.48 -0.97 -7.47
C HIS A 111 2.24 -0.15 -6.42
N ASP A 112 2.82 -0.82 -5.44
CA ASP A 112 3.59 -0.23 -4.34
C ASP A 112 4.86 0.48 -4.85
N ALA A 113 5.32 0.13 -6.05
CA ALA A 113 6.50 0.71 -6.68
C ALA A 113 6.32 2.21 -6.98
N ILE A 114 5.19 2.58 -7.58
CA ILE A 114 4.89 4.00 -7.83
C ILE A 114 4.33 4.68 -6.58
N GLU A 115 3.68 3.93 -5.68
CA GLU A 115 3.27 4.44 -4.38
C GLU A 115 4.47 4.96 -3.58
N GLY A 116 5.54 4.17 -3.50
CA GLY A 116 6.79 4.55 -2.83
C GLY A 116 7.44 5.80 -3.41
N ALA A 117 7.27 6.06 -4.71
CA ALA A 117 7.75 7.30 -5.34
C ALA A 117 6.87 8.53 -5.02
N VAL A 118 5.56 8.33 -4.82
CA VAL A 118 4.62 9.40 -4.45
C VAL A 118 4.66 9.68 -2.95
N ALA A 119 4.94 8.66 -2.13
CA ALA A 119 4.85 8.70 -0.67
C ALA A 119 5.65 9.85 -0.03
N PRO A 120 6.94 10.11 -0.36
CA PRO A 120 7.69 11.22 0.21
C PRO A 120 7.01 12.58 0.01
N LEU A 121 6.37 12.77 -1.15
CA LEU A 121 5.67 14.01 -1.46
C LEU A 121 4.38 14.15 -0.63
N VAL A 122 3.56 13.11 -0.51
CA VAL A 122 2.32 13.19 0.29
C VAL A 122 2.57 13.24 1.79
N TRP A 123 3.70 12.72 2.27
CA TRP A 123 4.17 12.86 3.65
C TRP A 123 4.73 14.25 3.96
N SER A 124 5.15 15.01 2.94
CA SER A 124 5.71 16.34 3.12
C SER A 124 4.65 17.42 3.32
N ASP A 125 4.99 18.44 4.11
CA ASP A 125 4.12 19.59 4.37
C ASP A 125 3.75 20.30 3.04
N GLY A 126 2.45 20.27 2.72
CA GLY A 126 1.88 20.88 1.52
C GLY A 126 2.23 20.16 0.21
N GLY A 127 2.90 19.00 0.23
CA GLY A 127 3.26 18.29 -1.00
C GLY A 127 2.05 17.77 -1.77
N THR A 128 1.01 17.32 -1.05
CA THR A 128 -0.29 16.96 -1.65
C THR A 128 -0.88 18.14 -2.44
N ASP A 129 -0.92 19.34 -1.85
CA ASP A 129 -1.50 20.53 -2.51
C ASP A 129 -0.70 20.93 -3.75
N ARG A 130 0.63 20.83 -3.71
CA ARG A 130 1.51 21.08 -4.87
C ARG A 130 1.23 20.09 -6.01
N LEU A 131 1.11 18.80 -5.70
CA LEU A 131 0.80 17.79 -6.71
C LEU A 131 -0.56 18.04 -7.35
N VAL A 132 -1.57 18.35 -6.55
CA VAL A 132 -2.93 18.65 -7.02
C VAL A 132 -2.96 19.90 -7.90
N GLU A 133 -2.18 20.93 -7.54
CA GLU A 133 -2.03 22.14 -8.36
C GLU A 133 -1.39 21.82 -9.71
N ALA A 134 -0.29 21.07 -9.73
CA ALA A 134 0.38 20.64 -10.96
C ALA A 134 -0.50 19.71 -11.80
N ALA A 135 -1.39 18.94 -11.17
CA ALA A 135 -2.35 18.04 -11.80
C ALA A 135 -3.59 18.73 -12.41
N ARG A 136 -3.69 20.06 -12.37
CA ARG A 136 -4.83 20.79 -12.97
C ARG A 136 -4.99 20.51 -14.46
N ASP A 137 -3.87 20.31 -15.15
CA ASP A 137 -3.83 20.05 -16.60
C ASP A 137 -4.19 18.62 -16.98
N TRP A 138 -4.38 17.72 -16.00
CA TRP A 138 -4.89 16.39 -16.29
C TRP A 138 -6.25 16.45 -16.97
N ASP A 139 -6.52 15.53 -17.88
CA ASP A 139 -7.87 15.29 -18.35
C ASP A 139 -8.68 14.47 -17.32
N GLU A 140 -9.96 14.27 -17.59
CA GLU A 140 -10.84 13.50 -16.68
C GLU A 140 -10.40 12.04 -16.54
N LYS A 141 -9.85 11.44 -17.60
CA LYS A 141 -9.39 10.05 -17.57
C LYS A 141 -8.16 9.91 -16.69
N GLN A 142 -7.19 10.81 -16.84
CA GLN A 142 -5.98 10.88 -16.02
C GLN A 142 -6.34 11.10 -14.54
N ARG A 143 -7.21 12.08 -14.24
CA ARG A 143 -7.72 12.31 -12.88
C ARG A 143 -8.40 11.07 -12.30
N ALA A 144 -9.26 10.40 -13.08
CA ALA A 144 -9.94 9.20 -12.64
C ALA A 144 -8.97 8.04 -12.36
N THR A 145 -7.94 7.86 -13.19
CA THR A 145 -6.89 6.86 -13.00
C THR A 145 -6.12 7.09 -11.70
N VAL A 146 -5.64 8.32 -11.47
CA VAL A 146 -4.89 8.64 -10.25
C VAL A 146 -5.79 8.57 -9.01
N ARG A 147 -7.05 9.02 -9.12
CA ARG A 147 -8.03 8.89 -8.03
C ARG A 147 -8.25 7.45 -7.61
N ALA A 148 -8.38 6.52 -8.56
CA ALA A 148 -8.55 5.09 -8.26
C ALA A 148 -7.31 4.50 -7.56
N ALA A 149 -6.11 4.93 -7.95
CA ALA A 149 -4.88 4.54 -7.28
C ALA A 149 -4.81 5.11 -5.84
N ALA A 150 -5.08 6.41 -5.67
CA ALA A 150 -5.15 7.06 -4.37
C ALA A 150 -6.21 6.43 -3.46
N GLU A 151 -7.32 5.93 -4.00
CA GLU A 151 -8.32 5.20 -3.21
C GLU A 151 -7.75 3.89 -2.65
N LYS A 152 -6.96 3.14 -3.45
CA LYS A 152 -6.30 1.92 -2.99
C LYS A 152 -5.23 2.25 -1.93
N TRP A 153 -4.32 3.17 -2.21
CA TRP A 153 -3.25 3.58 -1.27
C TRP A 153 -3.82 4.15 0.03
N SER A 154 -4.92 4.91 -0.05
CA SER A 154 -5.62 5.41 1.13
C SER A 154 -6.23 4.32 2.01
N ARG A 155 -6.20 3.04 1.63
CA ARG A 155 -6.61 1.94 2.53
C ARG A 155 -5.43 1.46 3.39
N ASP A 156 -4.21 1.69 2.94
CA ASP A 156 -2.97 1.23 3.55
C ASP A 156 -2.26 2.37 4.30
N ASP A 157 -2.29 3.60 3.77
CA ASP A 157 -1.67 4.78 4.38
C ASP A 157 -2.61 6.01 4.35
N GLU A 158 -2.86 6.61 5.51
CA GLU A 158 -3.71 7.79 5.67
C GLU A 158 -3.14 9.06 5.03
N ALA A 159 -1.84 9.09 4.72
CA ALA A 159 -1.21 10.21 4.02
C ALA A 159 -1.85 10.48 2.64
N PHE A 160 -2.37 9.45 1.99
CA PHE A 160 -3.04 9.56 0.69
C PHE A 160 -4.48 10.13 0.78
N ASP A 161 -5.04 10.30 1.99
CA ASP A 161 -6.40 10.81 2.18
C ASP A 161 -6.58 12.22 1.60
N GLY A 162 -5.55 13.06 1.73
CA GLY A 162 -5.53 14.39 1.17
C GLY A 162 -5.63 14.36 -0.36
N LEU A 163 -4.78 13.56 -0.99
CA LEU A 163 -4.72 13.41 -2.45
C LEU A 163 -6.05 12.86 -3.00
N LEU A 164 -6.58 11.80 -2.38
CA LEU A 164 -7.86 11.22 -2.77
C LEU A 164 -8.99 12.25 -2.76
N ARG A 165 -9.14 13.00 -1.66
CA ARG A 165 -10.19 14.02 -1.52
C ARG A 165 -10.02 15.15 -2.54
N ALA A 166 -8.79 15.60 -2.76
CA ALA A 166 -8.48 16.67 -3.70
C ALA A 166 -8.81 16.29 -5.15
N LEU A 167 -8.69 15.01 -5.50
CA LEU A 167 -9.11 14.46 -6.80
C LEU A 167 -10.63 14.16 -6.88
N GLY A 168 -11.40 14.58 -5.88
CA GLY A 168 -12.85 14.36 -5.81
C GLY A 168 -13.27 12.96 -5.39
N GLY A 169 -12.35 12.18 -4.82
CA GLY A 169 -12.67 10.91 -4.17
C GLY A 169 -13.25 11.10 -2.77
N ALA A 170 -13.84 10.03 -2.25
CA ALA A 170 -14.40 10.00 -0.91
C ALA A 170 -13.73 8.90 -0.10
N LEU A 171 -13.39 9.22 1.15
CA LEU A 171 -13.03 8.16 2.08
C LEU A 171 -14.25 7.32 2.45
N PRO A 172 -14.05 6.03 2.70
CA PRO A 172 -15.11 5.21 3.26
C PRO A 172 -15.65 5.80 4.57
N PRO A 173 -16.97 5.70 4.83
CA PRO A 173 -17.54 6.19 6.08
C PRO A 173 -16.85 5.53 7.28
N SER A 174 -16.25 6.35 8.15
CA SER A 174 -15.49 5.90 9.31
C SER A 174 -16.17 6.38 10.60
N GLY A 175 -17.33 5.80 10.92
CA GLY A 175 -17.99 6.05 12.21
C GLY A 175 -17.19 5.50 13.39
N THR A 176 -17.40 6.07 14.57
CA THR A 176 -16.87 5.55 15.85
C THR A 176 -18.03 5.12 16.72
N ASP A 177 -18.19 3.81 16.90
CA ASP A 177 -19.23 3.30 17.80
C ASP A 177 -18.83 3.48 19.28
N PRO A 178 -19.78 3.62 20.21
CA PRO A 178 -19.48 3.44 21.62
C PRO A 178 -19.05 1.99 21.90
N ILE A 179 -18.09 1.82 22.80
CA ILE A 179 -17.73 0.49 23.33
C ILE A 179 -18.77 0.12 24.40
N PRO A 180 -19.45 -1.03 24.31
CA PRO A 180 -20.49 -1.40 25.28
C PRO A 180 -19.95 -1.45 26.71
N GLU A 181 -20.74 -0.90 27.65
CA GLU A 181 -20.34 -0.80 29.06
C GLU A 181 -20.36 -2.15 29.77
N ASP A 182 -21.20 -3.07 29.30
CA ASP A 182 -21.43 -4.41 29.81
C ASP A 182 -20.39 -5.44 29.35
N TRP A 183 -19.49 -5.07 28.44
CA TRP A 183 -18.41 -5.95 28.03
C TRP A 183 -17.44 -6.25 29.18
N PRO A 184 -16.85 -7.46 29.18
CA PRO A 184 -15.72 -7.79 30.05
C PRO A 184 -14.63 -6.72 29.99
N GLN A 185 -14.00 -6.43 31.14
CA GLN A 185 -13.00 -5.36 31.24
C GLN A 185 -11.84 -5.54 30.27
N ASP A 186 -11.38 -6.78 30.07
CA ASP A 186 -10.30 -7.11 29.15
C ASP A 186 -10.72 -6.90 27.68
N TRP A 187 -11.99 -7.11 27.32
CA TRP A 187 -12.50 -6.81 25.97
C TRP A 187 -12.56 -5.31 25.72
N ARG A 188 -13.05 -4.55 26.70
CA ARG A 188 -13.08 -3.08 26.63
C ARG A 188 -11.68 -2.50 26.50
N ALA A 189 -10.73 -3.02 27.27
CA ALA A 189 -9.33 -2.62 27.20
C ALA A 189 -8.72 -2.92 25.82
N ALA A 190 -8.97 -4.10 25.25
CA ALA A 190 -8.48 -4.46 23.91
C ALA A 190 -9.07 -3.55 22.82
N ALA A 191 -10.37 -3.22 22.88
CA ALA A 191 -10.99 -2.31 21.92
C ALA A 191 -10.43 -0.88 22.02
N LEU A 192 -10.14 -0.39 23.23
CA LEU A 192 -9.51 0.91 23.43
C LEU A 192 -8.06 0.93 22.95
N ASP A 193 -7.28 -0.12 23.25
CA ASP A 193 -5.90 -0.26 22.81
C ASP A 193 -5.79 -0.31 21.29
N PHE A 194 -6.67 -1.07 20.63
CA PHE A 194 -6.78 -1.12 19.18
C PHE A 194 -7.09 0.26 18.57
N ARG A 195 -8.02 1.02 19.15
CA ARG A 195 -8.31 2.40 18.69
C ARG A 195 -7.14 3.36 18.88
N ALA A 196 -6.36 3.18 19.93
CA ALA A 196 -5.22 4.05 20.18
C ALA A 196 -4.04 3.73 19.25
N THR A 197 -3.80 2.45 18.97
CA THR A 197 -2.51 1.99 18.43
C THR A 197 -2.58 1.13 17.18
N GLY A 198 -3.76 0.64 16.79
CA GLY A 198 -3.91 -0.41 15.77
C GLY A 198 -3.39 -1.79 16.19
N ARG A 199 -2.87 -1.93 17.42
CA ARG A 199 -2.27 -3.18 17.91
C ARG A 199 -3.34 -4.26 18.03
N VAL A 200 -3.07 -5.41 17.41
CA VAL A 200 -4.00 -6.55 17.38
C VAL A 200 -3.72 -7.58 18.46
N SER A 201 -2.52 -7.59 19.05
CA SER A 201 -2.12 -8.63 20.02
C SER A 201 -2.99 -8.65 21.28
N THR A 202 -3.53 -7.49 21.70
CA THR A 202 -4.44 -7.39 22.84
C THR A 202 -5.82 -8.00 22.58
N ALA A 203 -6.21 -8.18 21.30
CA ALA A 203 -7.40 -8.94 20.93
C ALA A 203 -7.19 -10.47 20.97
N TRP A 204 -5.93 -10.93 20.96
CA TRP A 204 -5.52 -12.35 20.89
C TRP A 204 -4.62 -12.83 22.06
N PRO A 205 -4.94 -12.59 23.35
CA PRO A 205 -4.13 -12.96 24.51
C PRO A 205 -3.96 -14.47 24.75
N ASP A 206 -4.91 -15.33 24.37
CA ASP A 206 -4.80 -16.77 24.64
C ASP A 206 -4.19 -17.52 23.45
N GLU A 207 -2.86 -17.71 23.48
CA GLU A 207 -2.18 -18.47 22.43
C GLU A 207 -2.32 -19.99 22.57
N ARG A 208 -2.76 -20.50 23.73
CA ARG A 208 -2.87 -21.94 24.02
C ARG A 208 -4.20 -22.49 23.54
N ASN A 209 -5.28 -21.78 23.82
CA ASN A 209 -6.61 -22.08 23.31
C ASN A 209 -7.06 -20.96 22.37
N PHE A 210 -6.54 -20.96 21.14
CA PHE A 210 -6.69 -19.84 20.22
C PHE A 210 -8.16 -19.49 19.90
N ALA A 211 -9.03 -20.49 19.84
CA ALA A 211 -10.46 -20.32 19.58
C ALA A 211 -11.21 -19.57 20.69
N SER A 212 -10.69 -19.56 21.93
CA SER A 212 -11.30 -18.82 23.05
C SER A 212 -11.32 -17.30 22.81
N ASN A 213 -10.49 -16.81 21.89
CA ASN A 213 -10.42 -15.39 21.56
C ASN A 213 -11.48 -14.94 20.53
N PHE A 214 -12.13 -15.87 19.82
CA PHE A 214 -12.93 -15.53 18.62
C PHE A 214 -14.07 -14.57 18.92
N ASP A 215 -14.83 -14.79 20.00
CA ASP A 215 -15.97 -13.92 20.35
C ASP A 215 -15.52 -12.48 20.60
N ARG A 216 -14.40 -12.29 21.30
CA ARG A 216 -13.81 -10.97 21.53
C ARG A 216 -13.40 -10.31 20.22
N VAL A 217 -12.68 -11.04 19.37
CA VAL A 217 -12.18 -10.50 18.10
C VAL A 217 -13.32 -10.10 17.20
N LEU A 218 -14.33 -10.96 17.04
CA LEU A 218 -15.53 -10.67 16.25
C LEU A 218 -16.31 -9.48 16.81
N ALA A 219 -16.40 -9.35 18.13
CA ALA A 219 -17.01 -8.20 18.77
C ALA A 219 -16.26 -6.89 18.49
N ILE A 220 -14.91 -6.90 18.54
CA ILE A 220 -14.08 -5.74 18.21
C ILE A 220 -14.18 -5.38 16.72
N MET A 221 -14.11 -6.36 15.81
CA MET A 221 -14.21 -6.14 14.37
C MET A 221 -15.56 -5.54 13.94
N GLN A 222 -16.62 -5.78 14.71
CA GLN A 222 -17.95 -5.23 14.43
C GLN A 222 -18.02 -3.71 14.67
N LEU A 223 -17.18 -3.17 15.55
CA LEU A 223 -17.22 -1.76 15.92
C LEU A 223 -16.67 -0.88 14.78
N GLY A 224 -17.26 0.30 14.63
CA GLY A 224 -16.64 1.43 13.95
C GLY A 224 -15.52 2.00 14.81
N HIS A 225 -14.35 2.20 14.22
CA HIS A 225 -13.12 2.63 14.91
C HIS A 225 -12.61 4.00 14.45
N GLY A 226 -13.43 4.82 13.80
CA GLY A 226 -13.01 6.14 13.32
C GLY A 226 -11.84 6.02 12.35
N SER A 227 -10.78 6.81 12.54
CA SER A 227 -9.57 6.79 11.69
C SER A 227 -8.90 5.42 11.59
N ARG A 228 -9.08 4.54 12.58
CA ARG A 228 -8.53 3.17 12.63
C ARG A 228 -9.35 2.14 11.85
N TRP A 229 -10.23 2.59 10.97
CA TRP A 229 -11.05 1.70 10.15
C TRP A 229 -10.22 0.78 9.23
N ARG A 230 -9.03 1.26 8.81
CA ARG A 230 -8.05 0.57 7.96
C ARG A 230 -7.42 -0.64 8.62
N ASP A 231 -7.21 -0.54 9.93
CA ASP A 231 -6.49 -1.55 10.72
C ASP A 231 -7.39 -2.75 11.08
N VAL A 232 -8.71 -2.66 10.84
CA VAL A 232 -9.68 -3.71 11.22
C VAL A 232 -9.34 -5.09 10.63
N PRO A 233 -8.99 -5.23 9.33
CA PRO A 233 -8.54 -6.49 8.76
C PRO A 233 -7.30 -7.06 9.44
N ASP A 234 -6.45 -6.26 10.08
CA ASP A 234 -5.24 -6.77 10.73
C ASP A 234 -5.56 -7.65 11.94
N LEU A 235 -6.77 -7.54 12.50
CA LEU A 235 -7.27 -8.49 13.49
C LEU A 235 -7.31 -9.93 12.95
N LEU A 236 -7.29 -10.12 11.63
CA LEU A 236 -7.18 -11.42 10.96
C LEU A 236 -5.74 -11.88 10.74
N ASN A 237 -4.72 -11.01 10.87
CA ASN A 237 -3.33 -11.36 10.56
C ASN A 237 -2.83 -12.60 11.34
N PRO A 238 -3.14 -12.77 12.63
CA PRO A 238 -2.80 -14.00 13.35
C PRO A 238 -3.35 -15.28 12.69
N LEU A 239 -4.56 -15.23 12.12
CA LEU A 239 -5.19 -16.34 11.39
C LEU A 239 -4.54 -16.53 10.01
N LEU A 240 -4.36 -15.45 9.26
CA LEU A 240 -3.89 -15.51 7.86
C LEU A 240 -2.39 -15.84 7.73
N VAL A 241 -1.58 -15.52 8.74
CA VAL A 241 -0.12 -15.69 8.68
C VAL A 241 0.35 -16.91 9.47
N ARG A 242 -0.06 -17.05 10.74
CA ARG A 242 0.50 -18.06 11.67
C ARG A 242 -0.46 -19.19 12.03
N ARG A 243 -1.77 -18.95 12.01
CA ARG A 243 -2.80 -19.87 12.53
C ARG A 243 -3.84 -20.27 11.48
N ARG A 244 -3.42 -20.45 10.22
CA ARG A 244 -4.32 -20.78 9.09
C ARG A 244 -5.23 -21.98 9.36
N LYS A 245 -4.74 -22.98 10.11
CA LYS A 245 -5.53 -24.16 10.51
C LYS A 245 -6.78 -23.84 11.34
N GLU A 246 -6.82 -22.67 11.99
CA GLU A 246 -7.94 -22.21 12.82
C GLU A 246 -8.98 -21.42 12.02
N LEU A 247 -8.70 -21.07 10.76
CA LEU A 247 -9.61 -20.31 9.88
C LEU A 247 -10.99 -20.96 9.73
N PRO A 248 -11.13 -22.30 9.53
CA PRO A 248 -12.44 -22.92 9.45
C PRO A 248 -13.26 -22.77 10.74
N ALA A 249 -12.62 -22.85 11.91
CA ALA A 249 -13.30 -22.68 13.19
C ALA A 249 -13.72 -21.20 13.40
N PHE A 250 -12.87 -20.26 13.01
CA PHE A 250 -13.20 -18.83 13.03
C PHE A 250 -14.37 -18.51 12.08
N ALA A 251 -14.38 -19.09 10.88
CA ALA A 251 -15.47 -18.93 9.92
C ALA A 251 -16.80 -19.47 10.46
N ARG A 252 -16.79 -20.61 11.17
CA ARG A 252 -18.00 -21.10 11.88
C ARG A 252 -18.47 -20.12 12.95
N ALA A 253 -17.57 -19.62 13.79
CA ALA A 253 -17.93 -18.63 14.80
C ALA A 253 -18.53 -17.35 14.19
N LEU A 254 -18.00 -16.90 13.04
CA LEU A 254 -18.56 -15.79 12.27
C LEU A 254 -19.93 -16.14 11.64
N ALA A 255 -20.12 -17.38 11.16
CA ALA A 255 -21.38 -17.87 10.60
C ALA A 255 -22.49 -17.95 11.66
N ASP A 256 -22.15 -18.31 12.89
CA ASP A 256 -23.08 -18.42 14.03
C ASP A 256 -23.60 -17.05 14.52
N LEU A 257 -22.96 -15.95 14.10
CA LEU A 257 -23.44 -14.60 14.43
C LEU A 257 -24.76 -14.26 13.72
N PRO A 258 -25.62 -13.43 14.34
CA PRO A 258 -26.75 -12.81 13.66
C PRO A 258 -26.35 -12.16 12.35
N VAL A 259 -27.17 -12.33 11.30
CA VAL A 259 -26.89 -11.87 9.92
C VAL A 259 -26.42 -10.41 9.88
N ALA A 260 -27.07 -9.52 10.64
CA ALA A 260 -26.70 -8.11 10.68
C ALA A 260 -25.29 -7.87 11.27
N ARG A 261 -24.88 -8.64 12.29
CA ARG A 261 -23.54 -8.54 12.89
C ARG A 261 -22.48 -9.07 11.93
N ARG A 262 -22.75 -10.24 11.32
CA ARG A 262 -21.87 -10.84 10.31
C ARG A 262 -21.66 -9.92 9.11
N ALA A 263 -22.74 -9.37 8.55
CA ALA A 263 -22.67 -8.44 7.43
C ALA A 263 -21.83 -7.19 7.75
N ARG A 264 -21.95 -6.66 8.97
CA ARG A 264 -21.16 -5.51 9.43
C ARG A 264 -19.67 -5.81 9.51
N ILE A 265 -19.28 -6.98 10.02
CA ILE A 265 -17.87 -7.41 10.08
C ILE A 265 -17.31 -7.58 8.67
N LEU A 266 -18.03 -8.27 7.78
CA LEU A 266 -17.60 -8.47 6.40
C LEU A 266 -17.43 -7.15 5.66
N ALA A 267 -18.37 -6.21 5.83
CA ALA A 267 -18.27 -4.88 5.24
C ALA A 267 -17.08 -4.09 5.81
N ALA A 268 -16.78 -4.22 7.11
CA ALA A 268 -15.63 -3.55 7.72
C ALA A 268 -14.29 -4.09 7.17
N VAL A 269 -14.19 -5.41 6.96
CA VAL A 269 -13.00 -6.04 6.38
C VAL A 269 -12.88 -5.67 4.90
N GLU A 270 -13.94 -5.80 4.12
CA GLU A 270 -13.94 -5.53 2.68
C GLU A 270 -13.57 -4.09 2.37
N ARG A 271 -14.06 -3.15 3.18
CA ARG A 271 -13.76 -1.73 3.05
C ARG A 271 -12.27 -1.42 3.06
N ALA A 272 -11.49 -2.11 3.89
CA ALA A 272 -10.06 -1.88 4.07
C ALA A 272 -9.21 -2.86 3.25
N ARG A 273 -9.53 -4.16 3.27
CA ARG A 273 -8.77 -5.20 2.57
C ARG A 273 -9.71 -6.17 1.84
N PRO A 274 -10.15 -5.84 0.61
CA PRO A 274 -11.08 -6.67 -0.17
C PRO A 274 -10.61 -8.12 -0.36
N ALA A 275 -9.31 -8.34 -0.54
CA ALA A 275 -8.74 -9.69 -0.67
C ALA A 275 -8.92 -10.53 0.60
N ALA A 276 -8.72 -9.95 1.78
CA ALA A 276 -8.96 -10.65 3.05
C ALA A 276 -10.46 -10.94 3.26
N ALA A 277 -11.34 -10.05 2.82
CA ALA A 277 -12.78 -10.30 2.84
C ALA A 277 -13.19 -11.45 1.90
N ALA A 278 -12.57 -11.56 0.72
CA ALA A 278 -12.80 -12.67 -0.21
C ALA A 278 -12.43 -14.02 0.42
N VAL A 279 -11.25 -14.11 1.06
CA VAL A 279 -10.83 -15.32 1.80
C VAL A 279 -11.82 -15.68 2.92
N LEU A 280 -12.30 -14.69 3.68
CA LEU A 280 -13.31 -14.95 4.70
C LEU A 280 -14.64 -15.44 4.13
N ARG A 281 -15.08 -14.92 2.97
CA ARG A 281 -16.32 -15.35 2.31
C ARG A 281 -16.23 -16.79 1.82
N GLU A 282 -15.13 -17.15 1.18
CA GLU A 282 -14.89 -18.53 0.72
C GLU A 282 -15.00 -19.53 1.89
N HIS A 283 -14.39 -19.22 3.03
CA HIS A 283 -14.49 -20.06 4.21
C HIS A 283 -15.88 -20.06 4.86
N LEU A 284 -16.66 -18.98 4.73
CA LEU A 284 -18.03 -18.91 5.22
C LEU A 284 -18.99 -19.76 4.39
N GLU A 285 -18.84 -19.74 3.07
CA GLU A 285 -19.62 -20.57 2.14
C GLU A 285 -19.37 -22.06 2.43
N ALA A 286 -18.11 -22.44 2.61
CA ALA A 286 -17.70 -23.82 2.90
C ALA A 286 -18.19 -24.38 4.26
N VAL A 287 -18.75 -23.56 5.15
CA VAL A 287 -19.30 -24.01 6.45
C VAL A 287 -20.82 -23.86 6.54
N GLN A 288 -21.45 -23.31 5.50
CA GLN A 288 -22.91 -23.19 5.39
C GLN A 288 -23.54 -24.32 4.55
N ASP A 289 -22.72 -25.04 3.79
CA ASP A 289 -23.03 -26.31 3.12
C ASP A 289 -22.92 -27.51 4.07
#